data_AF-A0A926TF47-F1
#
_entry.id   AF-A0A926TF47-F1
#
_cell.length_a   1.000
_cell.length_b   1.000
_cell.length_c   1.000
_cell.angle_alpha   90.00
_cell.angle_beta   90.00
_cell.angle_gamma   90.00
#
_symmetry.space_group_name_H-M   'P 1'
#
loop_
_entity.id
_entity.type
_entity.pdbx_description
1 polymer ?
#
loop_
_entity_poly.entity_id
_entity_poly.type
_entity_poly.pdbx_seq_one_letter_code
_entity_poly.pdbx_strand_id
1 'polypeptide(L)'
;MKLVQLAILNRCLIATAITSSLLGHTLTLPAHAQSTPYCQQITEAIAQKDRLRQAAMQGDRGAQKQYRRTIDLHAEYLRNCRKKAWPSNEAIWLRLYPCDTRDGAIEAVLDRIVNRGYNQVNIEVFYNSKVLLPANGNPTVWSSVLAGTKAENRDLLAEVIKKGRERGLKVYAWLFTMNFGSNYFRRDDRQQTIARNGWGQTSITARTVAGLSVELGQSTPDEAFIDPYSAEARRDYAQLVQTIAQRKPDGILFDYIRYPRGSGPASVASRVQDLWIYGEASHRALLKRALNYRGMELIQRYLNNGSISADDLKAATVLYPREGEPQWQGRNPGANTAKLPLARRAARLQAELWQLTSSHAAQGVLDFLSTAIEPVQRSRISSG
;
A
#
# COMPACT_ATOMS: atom_id res chain seq x y z
N MET A 1 49.15 87.11 -22.10
CA MET A 1 49.59 87.48 -20.74
C MET A 1 48.36 87.62 -19.85
N LYS A 2 48.34 86.88 -18.73
CA LYS A 2 47.44 86.89 -17.54
C LYS A 2 46.59 88.16 -17.35
N LEU A 3 45.39 88.22 -16.77
CA LEU A 3 44.55 87.43 -15.85
C LEU A 3 43.22 88.26 -15.83
N VAL A 4 42.01 87.72 -15.99
CA VAL A 4 41.08 87.20 -14.97
C VAL A 4 39.75 87.96 -14.88
N GLN A 5 38.71 87.13 -14.93
CA GLN A 5 37.29 87.23 -14.59
C GLN A 5 37.02 87.82 -13.18
N LEU A 6 35.82 88.22 -12.72
CA LEU A 6 34.44 87.84 -12.99
C LEU A 6 33.53 88.88 -12.28
N ALA A 7 32.22 88.80 -12.58
CA ALA A 7 31.06 89.17 -11.75
C ALA A 7 30.33 90.49 -12.09
N ILE A 8 29.22 90.30 -12.81
CA ILE A 8 28.06 91.17 -13.01
C ILE A 8 26.85 90.24 -12.71
N LEU A 9 25.66 90.60 -12.25
CA LEU A 9 25.01 91.70 -11.52
C LEU A 9 23.49 91.43 -11.71
N ASN A 10 22.67 91.85 -10.75
CA ASN A 10 21.26 92.28 -10.91
C ASN A 10 20.07 91.30 -11.06
N ARG A 11 19.27 91.30 -9.99
CA ARG A 11 17.88 91.81 -9.84
C ARG A 11 16.76 91.38 -10.82
N CYS A 12 15.82 90.65 -10.22
CA CYS A 12 14.35 90.62 -10.31
C CYS A 12 13.61 91.23 -11.51
N LEU A 13 12.74 90.40 -12.12
CA LEU A 13 11.36 90.77 -12.50
C LEU A 13 10.47 89.51 -12.59
N ILE A 14 9.23 89.66 -12.12
CA ILE A 14 8.18 88.64 -11.96
C ILE A 14 7.28 88.63 -13.21
N ALA A 15 6.90 87.46 -13.73
CA ALA A 15 5.57 87.18 -14.28
C ALA A 15 5.34 85.66 -14.57
N THR A 16 4.48 85.05 -13.74
CA THR A 16 3.48 84.00 -14.02
C THR A 16 3.79 82.85 -15.00
N ALA A 17 3.87 81.62 -14.47
CA ALA A 17 2.80 80.59 -14.54
C ALA A 17 3.33 79.14 -14.72
N ILE A 18 2.53 78.21 -14.17
CA ILE A 18 2.47 76.77 -14.41
C ILE A 18 3.37 75.89 -13.51
N THR A 19 2.75 75.50 -12.40
CA THR A 19 3.00 74.29 -11.62
C THR A 19 3.05 73.04 -12.50
N SER A 20 4.11 72.25 -12.38
CA SER A 20 4.11 70.83 -12.75
C SER A 20 5.18 70.09 -11.94
N SER A 21 4.75 69.56 -10.79
CA SER A 21 5.53 68.70 -9.91
C SER A 21 5.73 67.33 -10.58
N LEU A 22 6.99 66.93 -10.82
CA LEU A 22 7.36 65.57 -11.20
C LEU A 22 8.23 64.98 -10.08
N LEU A 23 7.57 64.46 -9.04
CA LEU A 23 8.17 63.51 -8.11
C LEU A 23 8.17 62.14 -8.78
N GLY A 24 9.35 61.68 -9.17
CA GLY A 24 9.57 60.34 -9.68
C GLY A 24 9.36 59.29 -8.59
N HIS A 25 8.19 58.66 -8.56
CA HIS A 25 7.98 57.42 -7.83
C HIS A 25 8.42 56.25 -8.72
N THR A 26 9.59 55.70 -8.43
CA THR A 26 9.96 54.36 -8.88
C THR A 26 9.08 53.34 -8.16
N LEU A 27 7.97 52.96 -8.81
CA LEU A 27 7.14 51.84 -8.40
C LEU A 27 7.91 50.54 -8.67
N THR A 28 8.63 50.04 -7.66
CA THR A 28 9.00 48.64 -7.60
C THR A 28 7.71 47.85 -7.36
N LEU A 29 7.09 47.36 -8.44
CA LEU A 29 6.01 46.40 -8.33
C LEU A 29 6.57 45.13 -7.66
N PRO A 30 6.04 44.68 -6.52
CA PRO A 30 6.41 43.40 -5.97
C PRO A 30 5.99 42.33 -6.98
N ALA A 31 6.95 41.57 -7.50
CA ALA A 31 6.68 40.35 -8.25
C ALA A 31 5.93 39.38 -7.33
N HIS A 32 4.61 39.46 -7.32
CA HIS A 32 3.76 38.46 -6.71
C HIS A 32 3.95 37.22 -7.56
N ALA A 33 4.81 36.30 -7.10
CA ALA A 33 4.74 34.92 -7.55
C ALA A 33 3.28 34.51 -7.39
N GLN A 34 2.56 34.30 -8.50
CA GLN A 34 1.21 33.78 -8.50
C GLN A 34 1.24 32.40 -7.83
N SER A 35 1.13 32.39 -6.50
CA SER A 35 0.91 31.17 -5.75
C SER A 35 -0.54 30.79 -6.02
N THR A 36 -0.73 29.82 -6.90
CA THR A 36 -2.02 29.17 -7.03
C THR A 36 -2.38 28.50 -5.70
N PRO A 37 -3.67 28.33 -5.39
CA PRO A 37 -4.08 27.52 -4.26
C PRO A 37 -3.46 26.11 -4.35
N TYR A 38 -2.98 25.57 -3.22
CA TYR A 38 -2.53 24.19 -3.10
C TYR A 38 -1.37 23.77 -4.03
N CYS A 39 -0.39 24.65 -4.26
CA CYS A 39 0.84 24.33 -5.03
C CYS A 39 0.59 23.89 -6.48
N GLN A 40 -0.50 24.35 -7.10
CA GLN A 40 -0.82 24.05 -8.49
C GLN A 40 0.04 24.86 -9.47
N GLN A 41 0.13 24.41 -10.72
CA GLN A 41 0.73 25.20 -11.78
C GLN A 41 -0.32 26.13 -12.41
N ILE A 42 0.09 27.30 -12.91
CA ILE A 42 -0.82 28.20 -13.63
C ILE A 42 -1.17 27.61 -15.01
N THR A 43 -2.38 27.90 -15.49
CA THR A 43 -2.92 27.36 -16.76
C THR A 43 -1.99 27.56 -17.96
N GLU A 44 -1.38 28.74 -18.07
CA GLU A 44 -0.45 29.07 -19.16
C GLU A 44 0.79 28.16 -19.14
N ALA A 45 1.39 27.96 -17.96
CA ALA A 45 2.55 27.08 -17.78
C ALA A 45 2.20 25.61 -18.06
N ILE A 46 0.98 25.18 -17.69
CA ILE A 46 0.47 23.84 -18.01
C ILE A 46 0.36 23.67 -19.53
N ALA A 47 -0.25 24.62 -20.23
CA ALA A 47 -0.44 24.58 -21.67
C ALA A 47 0.88 24.64 -22.44
N GLN A 48 1.85 25.45 -21.97
CA GLN A 48 3.19 25.48 -22.53
C GLN A 48 3.91 24.13 -22.35
N LYS A 49 3.88 23.57 -21.14
CA LYS A 49 4.50 22.27 -20.85
C LYS A 49 3.92 21.15 -21.72
N ASP A 50 2.60 21.13 -21.91
CA ASP A 50 1.96 20.09 -22.75
C ASP A 50 2.30 20.23 -24.24
N ARG A 51 2.34 21.46 -24.78
CA ARG A 51 2.81 21.71 -26.16
C ARG A 51 4.23 21.19 -26.36
N LEU A 52 5.13 21.49 -25.43
CA LEU A 52 6.51 21.00 -25.47
C LEU A 52 6.60 19.48 -25.38
N ARG A 53 5.79 18.84 -24.52
CA ARG A 53 5.69 17.38 -24.43
C ARG A 53 5.27 16.78 -25.77
N GLN A 54 4.22 17.29 -26.39
CA GLN A 54 3.72 16.77 -27.67
C GLN A 54 4.75 16.88 -28.78
N ALA A 55 5.38 18.04 -28.95
CA ALA A 55 6.46 18.24 -29.93
C ALA A 55 7.68 17.35 -29.64
N ALA A 56 8.04 17.18 -28.36
CA ALA A 56 9.12 16.30 -27.95
C ALA A 56 8.87 14.83 -28.33
N MET A 57 7.63 14.36 -28.22
CA MET A 57 7.22 13.00 -28.63
C MET A 57 7.19 12.83 -30.16
N GLN A 58 7.09 13.93 -30.92
CA GLN A 58 7.19 13.93 -32.38
C GLN A 58 8.65 14.01 -32.88
N GLY A 59 9.63 14.03 -31.97
CA GLY A 59 11.06 13.99 -32.30
C GLY A 59 11.77 15.35 -32.33
N ASP A 60 11.09 16.44 -31.96
CA ASP A 60 11.73 17.77 -31.88
C ASP A 60 12.73 17.82 -30.71
N ARG A 61 14.03 17.88 -31.05
CA ARG A 61 15.14 17.95 -30.09
C ARG A 61 15.15 19.26 -29.29
N GLY A 62 14.69 20.36 -29.88
CA GLY A 62 14.55 21.64 -29.20
C GLY A 62 13.45 21.58 -28.15
N ALA A 63 12.28 21.05 -28.52
CA ALA A 63 11.18 20.82 -27.62
C ALA A 63 11.54 19.83 -26.49
N GLN A 64 12.31 18.77 -26.78
CA GLN A 64 12.81 17.84 -25.75
C GLN A 64 13.63 18.55 -24.66
N LYS A 65 14.58 19.40 -25.06
CA LYS A 65 15.42 20.16 -24.12
C LYS A 65 14.58 21.15 -23.30
N GLN A 66 13.69 21.88 -23.95
CA GLN A 66 12.83 22.85 -23.29
C GLN A 66 11.84 22.16 -22.34
N TYR A 67 11.21 21.07 -22.77
CA TYR A 67 10.33 20.25 -21.95
C TYR A 67 11.03 19.76 -20.69
N ARG A 68 12.27 19.26 -20.83
CA ARG A 68 13.04 18.80 -19.67
C ARG A 68 13.32 19.93 -18.68
N ARG A 69 13.73 21.11 -19.19
CA ARG A 69 13.95 22.29 -18.35
C ARG A 69 12.65 22.71 -17.63
N THR A 70 11.51 22.67 -18.32
CA THR A 70 10.21 22.98 -17.71
C THR A 70 9.84 21.99 -16.62
N ILE A 71 10.10 20.69 -16.81
CA ILE A 71 9.92 19.67 -15.75
C ILE A 71 10.73 20.03 -14.51
N ASP A 72 12.02 20.34 -14.67
CA ASP A 72 12.91 20.63 -13.54
C ASP A 72 12.44 21.88 -12.77
N LEU A 73 12.03 22.94 -13.49
CA LEU A 73 11.46 24.16 -12.91
C LEU A 73 10.16 23.90 -12.14
N HIS A 74 9.23 23.14 -12.73
CA HIS A 74 7.95 22.81 -12.09
C HIS A 74 8.17 21.93 -10.84
N ALA A 75 9.13 21.01 -10.89
CA ALA A 75 9.49 20.16 -9.78
C ALA A 75 10.09 20.95 -8.61
N GLU A 76 10.96 21.93 -8.89
CA GLU A 76 11.52 22.82 -7.88
C GLU A 76 10.44 23.70 -7.23
N TYR A 77 9.57 24.32 -8.04
CA TYR A 77 8.43 25.06 -7.55
C TYR A 77 7.58 24.21 -6.59
N LEU A 78 7.21 23.00 -7.01
CA LEU A 78 6.36 22.11 -6.23
C LEU A 78 7.01 21.75 -4.90
N ARG A 79 8.30 21.35 -4.91
CA ARG A 79 9.04 21.05 -3.68
C ARG A 79 9.10 22.24 -2.74
N ASN A 80 9.38 23.43 -3.25
CA ASN A 80 9.49 24.64 -2.44
C ASN A 80 8.13 25.05 -1.86
N CYS A 81 7.05 24.89 -2.62
CA CYS A 81 5.69 25.15 -2.15
C CYS A 81 5.29 24.15 -1.06
N ARG A 82 5.44 22.84 -1.27
CA ARG A 82 5.05 21.80 -0.30
C ARG A 82 5.87 21.80 0.99
N LYS A 83 7.07 22.38 0.99
CA LYS A 83 7.82 22.65 2.23
C LYS A 83 7.18 23.72 3.11
N LYS A 84 6.34 24.60 2.54
CA LYS A 84 5.77 25.77 3.21
C LYS A 84 4.25 25.72 3.34
N ALA A 85 3.58 24.90 2.53
CA ALA A 85 2.13 24.75 2.48
C ALA A 85 1.67 23.44 3.15
N TRP A 86 0.49 23.48 3.77
CA TRP A 86 -0.19 22.28 4.25
C TRP A 86 -1.19 21.77 3.19
N PRO A 87 -1.29 20.45 2.96
CA PRO A 87 -0.42 19.41 3.52
C PRO A 87 0.97 19.41 2.85
N SER A 88 2.00 19.07 3.64
CA SER A 88 3.38 18.95 3.14
C SER A 88 3.58 17.73 2.23
N ASN A 89 2.70 16.75 2.35
CA ASN A 89 2.61 15.59 1.47
C ASN A 89 1.17 15.46 0.94
N GLU A 90 1.01 15.49 -0.37
CA GLU A 90 -0.26 15.22 -1.03
C GLU A 90 -0.04 14.11 -2.04
N ALA A 91 -0.68 12.97 -1.78
CA ALA A 91 -0.50 11.73 -2.50
C ALA A 91 -1.74 11.35 -3.31
N ILE A 92 -1.53 10.63 -4.40
CA ILE A 92 -2.61 10.05 -5.21
C ILE A 92 -2.32 8.58 -5.53
N TRP A 93 -3.36 7.75 -5.57
CA TRP A 93 -3.29 6.37 -6.04
C TRP A 93 -3.42 6.33 -7.55
N LEU A 94 -2.54 5.59 -8.22
CA LEU A 94 -2.50 5.46 -9.68
C LEU A 94 -2.36 4.00 -10.08
N ARG A 95 -3.32 3.51 -10.86
CA ARG A 95 -3.22 2.24 -11.58
C ARG A 95 -2.81 2.50 -13.02
N LEU A 96 -1.82 1.76 -13.50
CA LEU A 96 -1.36 1.81 -14.88
C LEU A 96 -1.91 0.61 -15.67
N TYR A 97 -2.15 0.82 -16.95
CA TYR A 97 -2.72 -0.14 -17.89
C TYR A 97 -1.84 -0.30 -19.13
N PRO A 98 -2.04 -1.34 -19.96
CA PRO A 98 -1.30 -1.50 -21.21
C PRO A 98 -1.34 -0.27 -22.14
N CYS A 99 -2.42 0.51 -22.15
CA CYS A 99 -2.52 1.71 -22.99
C CYS A 99 -1.58 2.85 -22.55
N ASP A 100 -1.02 2.78 -21.35
CA ASP A 100 -0.02 3.73 -20.82
C ASP A 100 1.38 3.46 -21.37
N THR A 101 1.58 2.37 -22.11
CA THR A 101 2.83 2.11 -22.85
C THR A 101 2.92 2.94 -24.13
N ARG A 102 1.94 3.80 -24.45
CA ARG A 102 2.05 4.71 -25.59
C ARG A 102 3.07 5.81 -25.31
N ASP A 103 3.76 6.27 -26.34
CA ASP A 103 4.76 7.33 -26.20
C ASP A 103 4.14 8.60 -25.62
N GLY A 104 4.76 9.12 -24.56
CA GLY A 104 4.31 10.31 -23.85
C GLY A 104 3.08 10.15 -22.95
N ALA A 105 2.50 8.95 -22.83
CA ALA A 105 1.32 8.72 -21.99
C ALA A 105 1.64 8.86 -20.50
N ILE A 106 2.70 8.17 -20.02
CA ILE A 106 3.17 8.31 -18.63
C ILE A 106 3.55 9.75 -18.32
N GLU A 107 4.25 10.42 -19.23
CA GLU A 107 4.61 11.84 -19.10
C GLU A 107 3.37 12.72 -18.92
N ALA A 108 2.34 12.53 -19.73
CA ALA A 108 1.10 13.30 -19.66
C ALA A 108 0.36 13.09 -18.33
N VAL A 109 0.28 11.84 -17.86
CA VAL A 109 -0.35 11.50 -16.57
C VAL A 109 0.41 12.13 -15.42
N LEU A 110 1.72 11.92 -15.34
CA LEU A 110 2.54 12.46 -14.26
C LEU A 110 2.60 13.99 -14.29
N ASP A 111 2.61 14.61 -15.47
CA ASP A 111 2.51 16.06 -15.60
C ASP A 111 1.21 16.59 -15.01
N ARG A 112 0.09 15.93 -15.28
CA ARG A 112 -1.22 16.30 -14.74
C ARG A 112 -1.26 16.18 -13.21
N ILE A 113 -0.61 15.15 -12.66
CA ILE A 113 -0.49 14.95 -11.22
C ILE A 113 0.29 16.11 -10.58
N VAL A 114 1.50 16.41 -11.04
CA VAL A 114 2.30 17.49 -10.44
C VAL A 114 1.73 18.89 -10.71
N ASN A 115 1.04 19.09 -11.83
CA ASN A 115 0.37 20.36 -12.13
C ASN A 115 -0.77 20.66 -11.13
N ARG A 116 -1.34 19.63 -10.51
CA ARG A 116 -2.35 19.76 -9.45
C ARG A 116 -1.76 19.84 -8.05
N GLY A 117 -0.43 19.87 -7.94
CA GLY A 117 0.26 20.04 -6.67
C GLY A 117 0.58 18.75 -5.93
N TYR A 118 0.27 17.56 -6.45
CA TYR A 118 0.64 16.30 -5.79
C TYR A 118 2.16 16.09 -5.85
N ASN A 119 2.77 15.75 -4.72
CA ASN A 119 4.21 15.47 -4.60
C ASN A 119 4.53 14.00 -4.29
N GLN A 120 3.50 13.15 -4.20
CA GLN A 120 3.65 11.71 -4.07
C GLN A 120 2.64 10.97 -4.96
N VAL A 121 3.04 9.84 -5.52
CA VAL A 121 2.16 8.91 -6.22
C VAL A 121 2.39 7.50 -5.69
N ASN A 122 1.28 6.80 -5.42
CA ASN A 122 1.28 5.41 -5.01
C ASN A 122 0.81 4.57 -6.20
N ILE A 123 1.73 3.85 -6.83
CA ILE A 123 1.48 3.03 -8.01
C ILE A 123 0.92 1.68 -7.57
N GLU A 124 -0.25 1.31 -8.04
CA GLU A 124 -0.80 -0.03 -7.82
C GLU A 124 -0.01 -1.05 -8.65
N VAL A 125 0.84 -1.83 -7.97
CA VAL A 125 1.80 -2.73 -8.61
C VAL A 125 1.33 -4.18 -8.55
N PHE A 126 0.55 -4.56 -7.54
CA PHE A 126 0.02 -5.92 -7.41
C PHE A 126 -1.44 -5.89 -6.96
N TYR A 127 -2.32 -6.37 -7.84
CA TYR A 127 -3.78 -6.33 -7.69
C TYR A 127 -4.46 -7.36 -8.60
N ASN A 128 -5.66 -7.82 -8.26
CA ASN A 128 -6.49 -8.74 -9.07
C ASN A 128 -5.71 -9.93 -9.66
N SER A 129 -4.82 -10.54 -8.88
CA SER A 129 -3.91 -11.63 -9.32
C SER A 129 -2.92 -11.28 -10.44
N LYS A 130 -2.63 -10.00 -10.66
CA LYS A 130 -1.68 -9.53 -11.68
C LYS A 130 -0.64 -8.60 -11.09
N VAL A 131 0.49 -8.51 -11.78
CA VAL A 131 1.61 -7.66 -11.36
C VAL A 131 2.07 -6.71 -12.48
N LEU A 132 2.43 -5.48 -12.11
CA LEU A 132 3.02 -4.47 -12.99
C LEU A 132 4.53 -4.71 -13.19
N LEU A 133 4.89 -5.89 -13.68
CA LEU A 133 6.25 -6.28 -14.08
C LEU A 133 6.28 -6.64 -15.57
N PRO A 134 7.42 -6.57 -16.28
CA PRO A 134 7.52 -7.00 -17.67
C PRO A 134 7.17 -8.49 -17.80
N ALA A 135 6.29 -8.86 -18.73
CA ALA A 135 5.83 -10.24 -18.89
C ALA A 135 6.99 -11.23 -19.16
N ASN A 136 7.92 -10.88 -20.06
CA ASN A 136 9.02 -11.78 -20.45
C ASN A 136 10.17 -11.83 -19.42
N GLY A 137 10.13 -10.99 -18.38
CA GLY A 137 11.17 -10.91 -17.35
C GLY A 137 10.62 -11.02 -15.93
N ASN A 138 9.39 -11.54 -15.78
CA ASN A 138 8.72 -11.65 -14.49
C ASN A 138 9.01 -13.03 -13.86
N PRO A 139 9.81 -13.10 -12.78
CA PRO A 139 10.13 -14.35 -12.10
C PRO A 139 9.04 -14.80 -11.11
N THR A 140 7.94 -14.06 -11.00
CA THR A 140 6.87 -14.35 -10.05
C THR A 140 5.83 -15.30 -10.65
N VAL A 141 5.00 -15.88 -9.79
CA VAL A 141 3.92 -16.80 -10.19
C VAL A 141 2.68 -16.08 -10.74
N TRP A 142 2.61 -14.75 -10.65
CA TRP A 142 1.49 -13.96 -11.16
C TRP A 142 1.78 -13.45 -12.56
N SER A 143 0.78 -13.49 -13.43
CA SER A 143 0.89 -12.93 -14.78
C SER A 143 1.06 -11.41 -14.74
N SER A 144 1.84 -10.89 -15.69
CA SER A 144 1.96 -9.46 -15.91
C SER A 144 0.62 -8.85 -16.38
N VAL A 145 0.36 -7.60 -16.01
CA VAL A 145 -0.71 -6.80 -16.62
C VAL A 145 -0.49 -6.54 -18.12
N LEU A 146 0.75 -6.69 -18.60
CA LEU A 146 1.18 -6.52 -19.99
C LEU A 146 1.23 -7.83 -20.78
N ALA A 147 0.90 -8.96 -20.18
CA ALA A 147 0.89 -10.24 -20.88
C ALA A 147 -0.13 -10.27 -22.03
N GLY A 148 0.29 -10.72 -23.22
CA GLY A 148 -0.56 -10.81 -24.41
C GLY A 148 -0.83 -9.45 -25.08
N THR A 149 0.07 -8.49 -24.89
CA THR A 149 0.01 -7.16 -25.50
C THR A 149 1.09 -7.03 -26.58
N LYS A 150 1.63 -5.83 -26.83
CA LYS A 150 2.85 -5.63 -27.64
C LYS A 150 3.96 -5.00 -26.80
N ALA A 151 3.82 -5.06 -25.47
CA ALA A 151 4.65 -4.37 -24.50
C ALA A 151 5.18 -5.31 -23.42
N GLU A 152 5.27 -6.61 -23.70
CA GLU A 152 5.71 -7.67 -22.79
C GLU A 152 7.11 -7.46 -22.20
N ASN A 153 7.96 -6.73 -22.93
CA ASN A 153 9.33 -6.43 -22.51
C ASN A 153 9.43 -5.11 -21.73
N ARG A 154 8.36 -4.32 -21.63
CA ARG A 154 8.41 -3.01 -20.96
C ARG A 154 8.25 -3.16 -19.46
N ASP A 155 9.13 -2.49 -18.72
CA ASP A 155 9.05 -2.38 -17.27
C ASP A 155 8.38 -1.05 -16.89
N LEU A 156 7.04 -1.02 -16.97
CA LEU A 156 6.24 0.17 -16.65
C LEU A 156 6.49 0.69 -15.24
N LEU A 157 6.73 -0.20 -14.27
CA LEU A 157 7.06 0.19 -12.90
C LEU A 157 8.38 0.96 -12.84
N ALA A 158 9.44 0.45 -13.44
CA ALA A 158 10.72 1.16 -13.51
C ALA A 158 10.59 2.50 -14.25
N GLU A 159 9.82 2.54 -15.33
CA GLU A 159 9.58 3.75 -16.11
C GLU A 159 8.84 4.83 -15.31
N VAL A 160 7.75 4.49 -14.62
CA VAL A 160 6.98 5.47 -13.84
C VAL A 160 7.77 5.95 -12.61
N ILE A 161 8.57 5.09 -11.99
CA ILE A 161 9.50 5.48 -10.91
C ILE A 161 10.49 6.53 -11.42
N LYS A 162 11.16 6.25 -12.55
CA LYS A 162 12.12 7.18 -13.15
C LYS A 162 11.45 8.51 -13.51
N LYS A 163 10.38 8.47 -14.31
CA LYS A 163 9.69 9.67 -14.80
C LYS A 163 9.00 10.47 -13.70
N GLY A 164 8.55 9.80 -12.63
CA GLY A 164 7.98 10.45 -11.45
C GLY A 164 9.03 11.26 -10.70
N ARG A 165 10.20 10.66 -10.43
CA ARG A 165 11.33 11.33 -9.76
C ARG A 165 11.84 12.54 -10.52
N GLU A 166 11.88 12.46 -11.85
CA GLU A 166 12.23 13.61 -12.71
C GLU A 166 11.33 14.82 -12.45
N ARG A 167 10.06 14.58 -12.10
CA ARG A 167 9.07 15.62 -11.78
C ARG A 167 9.03 15.98 -10.28
N GLY A 168 9.96 15.46 -9.49
CA GLY A 168 10.02 15.69 -8.05
C GLY A 168 8.98 14.92 -7.24
N LEU A 169 8.32 13.91 -7.83
CA LEU A 169 7.43 13.02 -7.09
C LEU A 169 8.23 12.00 -6.28
N LYS A 170 7.73 11.67 -5.09
CA LYS A 170 8.00 10.37 -4.48
C LYS A 170 7.08 9.32 -5.10
N VAL A 171 7.62 8.17 -5.48
CA VAL A 171 6.90 7.07 -6.13
C VAL A 171 6.92 5.84 -5.23
N TYR A 172 5.77 5.51 -4.66
CA TYR A 172 5.59 4.32 -3.82
C TYR A 172 4.97 3.19 -4.64
N ALA A 173 5.38 1.95 -4.39
CA ALA A 173 4.69 0.77 -4.92
C ALA A 173 3.62 0.31 -3.92
N TRP A 174 2.41 0.06 -4.38
CA TRP A 174 1.26 -0.34 -3.59
C TRP A 174 0.83 -1.75 -3.95
N LEU A 175 0.69 -2.61 -2.94
CA LEU A 175 0.51 -4.05 -3.10
C LEU A 175 -0.65 -4.56 -2.25
N PHE A 176 -1.45 -5.46 -2.82
CA PHE A 176 -2.30 -6.31 -2.01
C PHE A 176 -1.44 -7.33 -1.26
N THR A 177 -1.62 -7.45 0.05
CA THR A 177 -0.72 -8.24 0.91
C THR A 177 -1.18 -9.68 1.04
N MET A 178 -2.45 -9.88 1.36
CA MET A 178 -3.00 -11.23 1.57
C MET A 178 -3.98 -11.65 0.47
N ASN A 179 -4.49 -10.69 -0.31
CA ASN A 179 -5.38 -10.99 -1.42
C ASN A 179 -4.56 -11.28 -2.68
N PHE A 180 -4.39 -12.56 -3.00
CA PHE A 180 -3.64 -13.01 -4.19
C PHE A 180 -4.52 -13.15 -5.43
N GLY A 181 -5.84 -13.05 -5.26
CA GLY A 181 -6.85 -13.14 -6.30
C GLY A 181 -7.01 -14.54 -6.92
N SER A 182 -8.12 -14.78 -7.63
CA SER A 182 -8.53 -16.12 -8.02
C SER A 182 -7.64 -16.83 -9.04
N ASN A 183 -6.87 -16.11 -9.89
CA ASN A 183 -5.98 -16.78 -10.85
C ASN A 183 -4.89 -17.58 -10.14
N TYR A 184 -4.39 -17.10 -9.01
CA TYR A 184 -3.36 -17.78 -8.25
C TYR A 184 -3.85 -19.16 -7.75
N PHE A 185 -5.10 -19.23 -7.28
CA PHE A 185 -5.71 -20.46 -6.77
C PHE A 185 -6.33 -21.36 -7.85
N ARG A 186 -6.45 -20.90 -9.10
CA ARG A 186 -6.81 -21.76 -10.24
C ARG A 186 -5.72 -22.77 -10.57
N ARG A 187 -4.49 -22.56 -10.08
CA ARG A 187 -3.41 -23.51 -10.23
C ARG A 187 -3.57 -24.63 -9.20
N ASP A 188 -3.57 -25.87 -9.67
CA ASP A 188 -3.71 -27.05 -8.81
C ASP A 188 -2.63 -27.10 -7.72
N ASP A 189 -1.41 -26.69 -8.07
CA ASP A 189 -0.25 -26.63 -7.17
C ASP A 189 -0.30 -25.49 -6.15
N ARG A 190 -1.39 -24.69 -6.10
CA ARG A 190 -1.56 -23.58 -5.14
C ARG A 190 -2.86 -23.64 -4.35
N GLN A 191 -3.75 -24.58 -4.64
CA GLN A 191 -5.06 -24.66 -3.98
C GLN A 191 -4.97 -24.83 -2.45
N GLN A 192 -3.98 -25.56 -1.96
CA GLN A 192 -3.71 -25.79 -0.53
C GLN A 192 -3.34 -24.52 0.24
N THR A 193 -2.96 -23.45 -0.46
CA THR A 193 -2.52 -22.19 0.16
C THR A 193 -3.67 -21.23 0.45
N ILE A 194 -4.91 -21.58 0.08
CA ILE A 194 -6.09 -20.73 0.29
C ILE A 194 -6.55 -20.74 1.74
N ALA A 195 -6.98 -19.58 2.24
CA ALA A 195 -7.63 -19.47 3.53
C ALA A 195 -8.92 -20.30 3.57
N ARG A 196 -9.12 -21.04 4.66
CA ARG A 196 -10.31 -21.89 4.88
C ARG A 196 -10.89 -21.70 6.27
N ASN A 197 -12.22 -21.66 6.36
CA ASN A 197 -12.95 -21.57 7.63
C ASN A 197 -13.41 -22.95 8.14
N GLY A 198 -13.99 -22.99 9.34
CA GLY A 198 -14.44 -24.25 9.96
C GLY A 198 -15.67 -24.89 9.32
N TRP A 199 -16.29 -24.21 8.36
CA TRP A 199 -17.37 -24.74 7.52
C TRP A 199 -16.83 -25.39 6.23
N GLY A 200 -15.51 -25.47 6.08
CA GLY A 200 -14.85 -26.00 4.88
C GLY A 200 -14.86 -25.04 3.69
N GLN A 201 -15.39 -23.82 3.85
CA GLN A 201 -15.43 -22.81 2.79
C GLN A 201 -14.06 -22.16 2.62
N THR A 202 -13.70 -21.86 1.38
CA THR A 202 -12.51 -21.07 1.06
C THR A 202 -12.87 -19.60 0.93
N SER A 203 -11.87 -18.72 0.95
CA SER A 203 -12.11 -17.28 0.75
C SER A 203 -12.81 -16.98 -0.59
N ILE A 204 -12.67 -17.86 -1.58
CA ILE A 204 -13.34 -17.75 -2.89
C ILE A 204 -14.79 -18.24 -2.81
N THR A 205 -15.05 -19.35 -2.10
CA THR A 205 -16.40 -19.97 -2.10
C THR A 205 -17.32 -19.40 -1.02
N ALA A 206 -16.78 -18.71 -0.03
CA ALA A 206 -17.56 -18.02 0.97
C ALA A 206 -18.23 -16.77 0.37
N ARG A 207 -19.54 -16.87 0.12
CA ARG A 207 -20.41 -15.77 -0.37
C ARG A 207 -20.65 -14.68 0.69
N THR A 208 -19.69 -14.47 1.58
CA THR A 208 -19.87 -13.71 2.81
C THR A 208 -18.72 -12.74 3.09
N VAL A 209 -17.67 -12.68 2.26
CA VAL A 209 -16.54 -11.77 2.47
C VAL A 209 -17.04 -10.32 2.38
N ALA A 210 -17.32 -9.72 3.53
CA ALA A 210 -17.82 -8.35 3.61
C ALA A 210 -16.65 -7.39 3.82
N GLY A 211 -16.39 -6.54 2.83
CA GLY A 211 -15.46 -5.42 3.05
C GLY A 211 -14.81 -4.81 1.82
N LEU A 212 -14.93 -5.37 0.62
CA LEU A 212 -14.36 -4.74 -0.58
C LEU A 212 -15.39 -4.19 -1.55
N SER A 213 -16.64 -4.65 -1.51
CA SER A 213 -17.73 -4.12 -2.35
C SER A 213 -19.10 -4.31 -1.69
N VAL A 214 -19.37 -3.56 -0.62
CA VAL A 214 -20.77 -3.42 -0.14
C VAL A 214 -21.58 -2.49 -1.05
N GLU A 215 -20.92 -1.68 -1.89
CA GLU A 215 -21.59 -0.71 -2.78
C GLU A 215 -21.95 -1.26 -4.17
N LEU A 216 -21.49 -2.46 -4.56
CA LEU A 216 -21.78 -3.03 -5.89
C LEU A 216 -22.41 -4.43 -5.88
N GLY A 217 -22.90 -4.90 -4.73
CA GLY A 217 -23.84 -6.03 -4.66
C GLY A 217 -23.41 -7.38 -5.25
N GLN A 218 -22.16 -7.54 -5.70
CA GLN A 218 -21.65 -8.80 -6.25
C GLN A 218 -20.33 -9.17 -5.60
N SER A 219 -20.24 -10.44 -5.18
CA SER A 219 -18.99 -11.09 -4.78
C SER A 219 -17.98 -10.92 -5.92
N THR A 220 -16.91 -10.16 -5.69
CA THR A 220 -15.89 -10.01 -6.71
C THR A 220 -14.99 -11.26 -6.70
N PRO A 221 -14.80 -11.94 -7.85
CA PRO A 221 -13.93 -13.12 -7.93
C PRO A 221 -12.45 -12.81 -7.66
N ASP A 222 -12.11 -11.56 -7.35
CA ASP A 222 -10.77 -11.10 -7.06
C ASP A 222 -10.45 -11.06 -5.55
N GLU A 223 -11.38 -11.49 -4.68
CA GLU A 223 -11.19 -11.57 -3.22
C GLU A 223 -10.76 -12.97 -2.78
N ALA A 224 -9.52 -13.34 -3.10
CA ALA A 224 -8.98 -14.65 -2.76
C ALA A 224 -7.78 -14.51 -1.82
N PHE A 225 -8.00 -14.86 -0.56
CA PHE A 225 -7.04 -14.68 0.53
C PHE A 225 -6.26 -15.96 0.82
N ILE A 226 -4.98 -15.80 1.11
CA ILE A 226 -4.10 -16.91 1.49
C ILE A 226 -4.25 -17.33 2.95
N ASP A 227 -3.91 -18.58 3.24
CA ASP A 227 -3.54 -19.05 4.57
C ASP A 227 -2.19 -18.41 4.94
N PRO A 228 -2.13 -17.52 5.96
CA PRO A 228 -0.92 -16.79 6.30
C PRO A 228 0.20 -17.69 6.86
N TYR A 229 -0.11 -18.93 7.25
CA TYR A 229 0.88 -19.91 7.69
C TYR A 229 1.46 -20.75 6.54
N SER A 230 0.95 -20.60 5.31
CA SER A 230 1.48 -21.30 4.14
C SER A 230 2.90 -20.83 3.82
N ALA A 231 3.87 -21.73 3.97
CA ALA A 231 5.27 -21.47 3.60
C ALA A 231 5.42 -21.17 2.10
N GLU A 232 4.56 -21.75 1.26
CA GLU A 232 4.55 -21.52 -0.18
C GLU A 232 4.04 -20.13 -0.53
N ALA A 233 2.91 -19.71 0.04
CA ALA A 233 2.40 -18.35 -0.16
C ALA A 233 3.41 -17.28 0.31
N ARG A 234 4.09 -17.53 1.44
CA ARG A 234 5.16 -16.65 1.94
C ARG A 234 6.32 -16.54 0.95
N ARG A 235 6.79 -17.66 0.38
CA ARG A 235 7.87 -17.66 -0.61
C ARG A 235 7.48 -16.93 -1.88
N ASP A 236 6.31 -17.23 -2.43
CA ASP A 236 5.83 -16.61 -3.67
C ASP A 236 5.69 -15.09 -3.49
N TYR A 237 5.13 -14.64 -2.36
CA TYR A 237 5.01 -13.22 -2.06
C TYR A 237 6.36 -12.55 -1.81
N ALA A 238 7.27 -13.21 -1.09
CA ALA A 238 8.62 -12.68 -0.87
C ALA A 238 9.36 -12.47 -2.20
N GLN A 239 9.23 -13.38 -3.17
CA GLN A 239 9.79 -13.23 -4.50
C GLN A 239 9.18 -12.03 -5.25
N LEU A 240 7.86 -11.83 -5.13
CA LEU A 240 7.18 -10.66 -5.70
C LEU A 240 7.72 -9.36 -5.10
N VAL A 241 7.71 -9.23 -3.77
CA VAL A 241 8.18 -8.03 -3.07
C VAL A 241 9.65 -7.76 -3.37
N GLN A 242 10.51 -8.79 -3.38
CA GLN A 242 11.91 -8.66 -3.75
C GLN A 242 12.07 -8.13 -5.18
N THR A 243 11.31 -8.65 -6.13
CA THR A 243 11.38 -8.25 -7.54
C THR A 243 10.95 -6.79 -7.72
N ILE A 244 9.94 -6.34 -6.96
CA ILE A 244 9.47 -4.95 -6.93
C ILE A 244 10.52 -4.04 -6.28
N ALA A 245 11.08 -4.46 -5.15
CA ALA A 245 12.13 -3.71 -4.44
C ALA A 245 13.37 -3.47 -5.31
N GLN A 246 13.72 -4.37 -6.22
CA GLN A 246 14.82 -4.18 -7.19
C GLN A 246 14.62 -2.96 -8.10
N ARG A 247 13.38 -2.51 -8.34
CA ARG A 247 13.08 -1.29 -9.11
C ARG A 247 13.28 -0.01 -8.28
N LYS A 248 13.58 -0.17 -6.99
CA LYS A 248 13.88 0.90 -6.03
C LYS A 248 12.79 1.98 -6.00
N PRO A 249 11.51 1.67 -5.70
CA PRO A 249 10.54 2.72 -5.36
C PRO A 249 11.01 3.49 -4.12
N ASP A 250 10.43 4.67 -3.88
CA ASP A 250 10.72 5.47 -2.68
C ASP A 250 10.13 4.84 -1.40
N GLY A 251 9.12 4.00 -1.56
CA GLY A 251 8.63 3.09 -0.53
C GLY A 251 7.70 2.01 -1.09
N ILE A 252 7.36 1.04 -0.25
CA ILE A 252 6.40 -0.02 -0.55
C ILE A 252 5.26 0.04 0.48
N LEU A 253 4.03 0.14 0.01
CA LEU A 253 2.82 0.21 0.83
C LEU A 253 2.10 -1.13 0.78
N PHE A 254 1.96 -1.75 1.95
CA PHE A 254 1.29 -3.03 2.13
C PHE A 254 -0.16 -2.78 2.52
N ASP A 255 -1.08 -3.10 1.62
CA ASP A 255 -2.51 -2.92 1.85
C ASP A 255 -3.23 -4.26 1.77
N TYR A 256 -4.54 -4.27 2.02
CA TYR A 256 -5.36 -5.48 2.02
C TYR A 256 -4.85 -6.53 3.02
N ILE A 257 -4.30 -6.06 4.13
CA ILE A 257 -4.04 -6.83 5.35
C ILE A 257 -5.38 -6.97 6.07
N ARG A 258 -6.23 -7.85 5.54
CA ARG A 258 -7.60 -8.05 6.03
C ARG A 258 -7.79 -9.51 6.38
N TYR A 259 -8.38 -9.74 7.54
CA TYR A 259 -8.90 -11.04 7.89
C TYR A 259 -10.30 -11.16 7.29
N PRO A 260 -10.58 -12.20 6.47
CA PRO A 260 -11.90 -12.30 5.87
C PRO A 260 -12.96 -12.48 6.98
N ARG A 261 -14.14 -11.90 6.77
CA ARG A 261 -15.25 -11.92 7.73
C ARG A 261 -16.57 -12.05 6.99
N GLY A 262 -17.60 -12.52 7.68
CA GLY A 262 -18.95 -12.58 7.14
C GLY A 262 -19.62 -11.20 6.99
N SER A 263 -20.83 -11.17 6.43
CA SER A 263 -21.70 -10.00 6.38
C SER A 263 -22.74 -10.02 7.52
N GLY A 264 -23.32 -8.85 7.85
CA GLY A 264 -24.37 -8.75 8.86
C GLY A 264 -23.93 -9.30 10.23
N PRO A 265 -24.72 -10.18 10.88
CA PRO A 265 -24.34 -10.81 12.16
C PRO A 265 -23.03 -11.60 12.10
N ALA A 266 -22.63 -12.10 10.92
CA ALA A 266 -21.37 -12.83 10.73
C ALA A 266 -20.15 -11.91 10.54
N SER A 267 -20.33 -10.59 10.67
CA SER A 267 -19.24 -9.60 10.57
C SER A 267 -18.30 -9.58 11.77
N VAL A 268 -18.69 -10.23 12.86
CA VAL A 268 -17.87 -10.47 14.05
C VAL A 268 -17.73 -11.97 14.24
N ALA A 269 -16.49 -12.46 14.35
CA ALA A 269 -16.25 -13.86 14.65
C ALA A 269 -16.70 -14.15 16.11
N SER A 270 -17.61 -15.09 16.28
CA SER A 270 -18.15 -15.47 17.59
C SER A 270 -17.94 -16.95 17.91
N ARG A 271 -17.61 -17.75 16.89
CA ARG A 271 -17.28 -19.17 17.00
C ARG A 271 -15.95 -19.43 16.31
N VAL A 272 -15.25 -20.48 16.74
CA VAL A 272 -13.97 -20.86 16.13
C VAL A 272 -14.14 -21.21 14.65
N GLN A 273 -15.29 -21.76 14.24
CA GLN A 273 -15.56 -22.06 12.83
C GLN A 273 -15.65 -20.80 11.94
N ASP A 274 -15.89 -19.63 12.52
CA ASP A 274 -15.91 -18.37 11.78
C ASP A 274 -14.47 -17.89 11.44
N LEU A 275 -13.44 -18.50 12.02
CA LEU A 275 -12.03 -18.19 11.78
C LEU A 275 -11.47 -18.93 10.55
N TRP A 276 -10.61 -18.27 9.80
CA TRP A 276 -9.90 -18.74 8.60
C TRP A 276 -8.63 -19.53 8.90
N ILE A 277 -8.65 -20.35 9.95
CA ILE A 277 -7.49 -21.10 10.47
C ILE A 277 -7.56 -22.60 10.14
N TYR A 278 -8.48 -23.00 9.28
CA TYR A 278 -8.72 -24.41 8.90
C TYR A 278 -7.98 -24.82 7.61
N GLY A 279 -7.14 -23.93 7.07
CA GLY A 279 -6.14 -24.32 6.08
C GLY A 279 -5.13 -25.29 6.70
N GLU A 280 -4.53 -26.18 5.89
CA GLU A 280 -3.63 -27.22 6.40
C GLU A 280 -2.46 -26.63 7.19
N ALA A 281 -1.89 -25.52 6.70
CA ALA A 281 -0.75 -24.87 7.33
C ALA A 281 -1.13 -24.21 8.65
N SER A 282 -2.24 -23.46 8.68
CA SER A 282 -2.81 -22.88 9.91
C SER A 282 -3.12 -23.96 10.94
N HIS A 283 -3.84 -25.01 10.56
CA HIS A 283 -4.24 -26.10 11.44
C HIS A 283 -3.01 -26.79 12.07
N ARG A 284 -2.01 -27.14 11.25
CA ARG A 284 -0.75 -27.74 11.72
C ARG A 284 0.00 -26.80 12.65
N ALA A 285 0.07 -25.51 12.34
CA ALA A 285 0.74 -24.51 13.16
C ALA A 285 0.04 -24.32 14.51
N LEU A 286 -1.29 -24.37 14.56
CA LEU A 286 -2.08 -24.29 15.78
C LEU A 286 -1.86 -25.50 16.69
N LEU A 287 -1.94 -26.72 16.15
CA LEU A 287 -1.71 -27.95 16.94
C LEU A 287 -0.31 -27.97 17.56
N LYS A 288 0.70 -27.46 16.85
CA LYS A 288 2.08 -27.31 17.36
C LYS A 288 2.21 -26.33 18.54
N ARG A 289 1.17 -25.55 18.85
CA ARG A 289 1.15 -24.69 20.05
C ARG A 289 0.85 -25.49 21.32
N ALA A 290 0.33 -26.71 21.21
CA ALA A 290 0.18 -27.60 22.35
C ALA A 290 1.55 -27.92 22.96
N LEU A 291 1.62 -27.93 24.29
CA LEU A 291 2.83 -28.26 25.04
C LEU A 291 2.75 -29.68 25.62
N ASN A 292 1.60 -30.34 25.50
CA ASN A 292 1.38 -31.73 25.86
C ASN A 292 0.24 -32.34 25.03
N TYR A 293 0.11 -33.67 25.04
CA TYR A 293 -0.86 -34.39 24.21
C TYR A 293 -2.31 -34.08 24.60
N ARG A 294 -2.59 -33.88 25.88
CA ARG A 294 -3.92 -33.50 26.39
C ARG A 294 -4.33 -32.11 25.90
N GLY A 295 -3.39 -31.17 25.82
CA GLY A 295 -3.60 -29.85 25.21
C GLY A 295 -3.91 -29.97 23.72
N MET A 296 -3.13 -30.76 22.98
CA MET A 296 -3.33 -31.00 21.56
C MET A 296 -4.71 -31.62 21.28
N GLU A 297 -5.11 -32.62 22.06
CA GLU A 297 -6.41 -33.30 21.97
C GLU A 297 -7.58 -32.32 22.16
N LEU A 298 -7.52 -31.46 23.18
CA LEU A 298 -8.58 -30.48 23.41
C LEU A 298 -8.64 -29.42 22.32
N ILE A 299 -7.49 -28.98 21.80
CA ILE A 299 -7.46 -28.07 20.64
C ILE A 299 -8.14 -28.74 19.44
N GLN A 300 -7.81 -30.00 19.14
CA GLN A 300 -8.42 -30.73 18.03
C GLN A 300 -9.95 -30.86 18.19
N ARG A 301 -10.42 -31.28 19.37
CA ARG A 301 -11.86 -31.38 19.66
C ARG A 301 -12.57 -30.03 19.52
N TYR A 302 -11.96 -28.98 20.05
CA TYR A 302 -12.50 -27.62 19.96
C TYR A 302 -12.64 -27.15 18.51
N LEU A 303 -11.63 -27.40 17.67
CA LEU A 303 -11.68 -27.05 16.24
C LEU A 303 -12.76 -27.85 15.49
N ASN A 304 -12.89 -29.14 15.80
CA ASN A 304 -13.84 -30.03 15.15
C ASN A 304 -15.30 -29.72 15.54
N ASN A 305 -15.53 -29.47 16.83
CA ASN A 305 -16.89 -29.38 17.39
C ASN A 305 -17.36 -27.93 17.59
N GLY A 306 -16.43 -26.97 17.64
CA GLY A 306 -16.70 -25.57 18.00
C GLY A 306 -16.69 -25.28 19.50
N SER A 307 -16.70 -26.34 20.32
CA SER A 307 -16.72 -26.26 21.76
C SER A 307 -16.15 -27.53 22.38
N ILE A 308 -15.86 -27.47 23.67
CA ILE A 308 -15.51 -28.60 24.51
C ILE A 308 -16.47 -28.70 25.69
N SER A 309 -16.72 -29.92 26.15
CA SER A 309 -17.55 -30.24 27.30
C SER A 309 -16.73 -30.77 28.48
N ALA A 310 -17.39 -30.98 29.62
CA ALA A 310 -16.79 -31.67 30.76
C ALA A 310 -16.41 -33.13 30.41
N ASP A 311 -17.22 -33.78 29.57
CA ASP A 311 -16.97 -35.14 29.11
C ASP A 311 -15.77 -35.22 28.16
N ASP A 312 -15.55 -34.21 27.32
CA ASP A 312 -14.34 -34.11 26.49
C ASP A 312 -13.08 -34.00 27.36
N LEU A 313 -13.12 -33.20 28.41
CA LEU A 313 -12.01 -33.07 29.36
C LEU A 313 -11.75 -34.39 30.12
N LYS A 314 -12.82 -35.10 30.51
CA LYS A 314 -12.71 -36.43 31.12
C LYS A 314 -12.11 -37.44 30.14
N ALA A 315 -12.59 -37.47 28.89
CA ALA A 315 -12.09 -38.35 27.85
C ALA A 315 -10.61 -38.10 27.55
N ALA A 316 -10.18 -36.85 27.43
CA ALA A 316 -8.77 -36.49 27.23
C ALA A 316 -7.89 -36.90 28.43
N THR A 317 -8.44 -36.89 29.65
CA THR A 317 -7.73 -37.37 30.86
C THR A 317 -7.53 -38.88 30.81
N VAL A 318 -8.52 -39.64 30.35
CA VAL A 318 -8.44 -41.09 30.17
C VAL A 318 -7.46 -41.47 29.06
N LEU A 319 -7.45 -40.72 27.95
CA LEU A 319 -6.53 -40.96 26.83
C LEU A 319 -5.07 -40.70 27.20
N TYR A 320 -4.81 -39.70 28.02
CA TYR A 320 -3.45 -39.29 28.41
C TYR A 320 -3.29 -39.28 29.95
N PRO A 321 -3.35 -40.44 30.63
CA PRO A 321 -3.44 -40.51 32.09
C PRO A 321 -2.18 -40.04 32.82
N ARG A 322 -1.03 -40.06 32.14
CA ARG A 322 0.27 -39.64 32.69
C ARG A 322 0.52 -38.14 32.61
N GLU A 323 -0.34 -37.40 31.91
CA GLU A 323 -0.18 -35.96 31.76
C GLU A 323 -0.93 -35.15 32.83
N GLY A 324 -0.38 -33.98 33.14
CA GLY A 324 -1.02 -32.97 34.00
C GLY A 324 -2.11 -32.18 33.27
N GLU A 325 -2.37 -30.95 33.71
CA GLU A 325 -3.33 -30.06 33.04
C GLU A 325 -3.04 -29.92 31.53
N PRO A 326 -4.06 -29.78 30.66
CA PRO A 326 -3.85 -29.46 29.25
C PRO A 326 -3.01 -28.18 29.09
N GLN A 327 -1.96 -28.19 28.29
CA GLN A 327 -1.07 -27.03 28.13
C GLN A 327 -0.89 -26.64 26.66
N TRP A 328 -0.77 -25.34 26.43
CA TRP A 328 -0.37 -24.75 25.16
C TRP A 328 0.34 -23.42 25.40
N GLN A 329 1.02 -22.91 24.38
CA GLN A 329 1.74 -21.64 24.43
C GLN A 329 0.83 -20.50 24.93
N GLY A 330 1.30 -19.77 25.95
CA GLY A 330 0.59 -18.64 26.56
C GLY A 330 -0.43 -19.02 27.64
N ARG A 331 -0.73 -20.31 27.85
CA ARG A 331 -1.57 -20.75 28.97
C ARG A 331 -0.77 -20.80 30.26
N ASN A 332 -1.32 -20.25 31.33
CA ASN A 332 -0.76 -20.35 32.69
C ASN A 332 -1.87 -20.70 33.69
N PRO A 333 -2.14 -21.99 33.97
CA PRO A 333 -3.13 -22.36 34.96
C PRO A 333 -2.67 -21.99 36.36
N GLY A 334 -3.53 -21.33 37.13
CA GLY A 334 -3.27 -21.11 38.56
C GLY A 334 -3.21 -22.43 39.34
N ALA A 335 -2.54 -22.41 40.49
CA ALA A 335 -2.33 -23.58 41.36
C ALA A 335 -3.62 -24.32 41.77
N ASN A 336 -4.76 -23.63 41.77
CA ASN A 336 -6.06 -24.20 42.14
C ASN A 336 -6.94 -24.63 40.95
N THR A 337 -6.47 -24.48 39.69
CA THR A 337 -7.27 -24.84 38.50
C THR A 337 -7.67 -26.31 38.50
N ALA A 338 -6.77 -27.21 38.92
CA ALA A 338 -7.04 -28.65 39.00
C ALA A 338 -8.12 -29.02 40.03
N LYS A 339 -8.32 -28.17 41.06
CA LYS A 339 -9.28 -28.37 42.16
C LYS A 339 -10.69 -27.89 41.83
N LEU A 340 -10.86 -27.14 40.73
CA LEU A 340 -12.17 -26.67 40.32
C LEU A 340 -13.06 -27.85 39.88
N PRO A 341 -14.39 -27.76 40.09
CA PRO A 341 -15.33 -28.72 39.52
C PRO A 341 -15.14 -28.87 38.01
N LEU A 342 -15.28 -30.09 37.49
CA LEU A 342 -14.98 -30.42 36.09
C LEU A 342 -15.69 -29.50 35.09
N ALA A 343 -16.97 -29.19 35.33
CA ALA A 343 -17.74 -28.26 34.49
C ALA A 343 -17.15 -26.84 34.48
N ARG A 344 -16.69 -26.32 35.63
CA ARG A 344 -16.03 -25.01 35.70
C ARG A 344 -14.67 -25.02 35.00
N ARG A 345 -13.93 -26.14 35.08
CA ARG A 345 -12.67 -26.32 34.34
C ARG A 345 -12.89 -26.31 32.84
N ALA A 346 -13.89 -27.05 32.36
CA ALA A 346 -14.25 -27.08 30.94
C ALA A 346 -14.67 -25.69 30.43
N ALA A 347 -15.52 -24.97 31.16
CA ALA A 347 -15.93 -23.60 30.78
C ALA A 347 -14.75 -22.62 30.72
N ARG A 348 -13.78 -22.74 31.64
CA ARG A 348 -12.56 -21.94 31.59
C ARG A 348 -11.68 -22.30 30.39
N LEU A 349 -11.47 -23.60 30.15
CA LEU A 349 -10.69 -24.07 28.99
C LEU A 349 -11.35 -23.66 27.66
N GLN A 350 -12.68 -23.65 27.57
CA GLN A 350 -13.43 -23.14 26.41
C GLN A 350 -13.06 -21.68 26.10
N ALA A 351 -13.02 -20.82 27.11
CA ALA A 351 -12.62 -19.42 26.94
C ALA A 351 -11.14 -19.26 26.59
N GLU A 352 -10.26 -20.03 27.23
CA GLU A 352 -8.81 -20.04 26.95
C GLU A 352 -8.51 -20.56 25.53
N LEU A 353 -9.29 -21.53 25.01
CA LEU A 353 -9.20 -22.04 23.65
C LEU A 353 -9.67 -21.01 22.62
N TRP A 354 -10.76 -20.29 22.90
CA TRP A 354 -11.17 -19.15 22.06
C TRP A 354 -10.07 -18.08 21.98
N GLN A 355 -9.46 -17.74 23.12
CA GLN A 355 -8.33 -16.80 23.14
C GLN A 355 -7.14 -17.32 22.34
N LEU A 356 -6.80 -18.60 22.47
CA LEU A 356 -5.73 -19.24 21.70
C LEU A 356 -5.99 -19.15 20.19
N THR A 357 -7.18 -19.53 19.72
CA THR A 357 -7.48 -19.60 18.28
C THR A 357 -7.64 -18.23 17.64
N SER A 358 -8.25 -17.27 18.35
CA SER A 358 -8.33 -15.88 17.88
C SER A 358 -6.94 -15.21 17.84
N SER A 359 -6.10 -15.43 18.86
CA SER A 359 -4.71 -14.94 18.84
C SER A 359 -3.89 -15.62 17.73
N HIS A 360 -4.11 -16.92 17.48
CA HIS A 360 -3.46 -17.65 16.40
C HIS A 360 -3.79 -17.07 15.02
N ALA A 361 -5.06 -16.74 14.78
CA ALA A 361 -5.51 -16.08 13.56
C ALA A 361 -4.80 -14.72 13.36
N ALA A 362 -4.80 -13.87 14.38
CA ALA A 362 -4.16 -12.55 14.33
C ALA A 362 -2.64 -12.66 14.14
N GLN A 363 -1.98 -13.54 14.90
CA GLN A 363 -0.54 -13.75 14.81
C GLN A 363 -0.11 -14.22 13.42
N GLY A 364 -0.90 -15.07 12.76
CA GLY A 364 -0.61 -15.52 11.40
C GLY A 364 -0.47 -14.35 10.43
N VAL A 365 -1.42 -13.41 10.47
CA VAL A 365 -1.41 -12.19 9.65
C VAL A 365 -0.17 -11.35 9.94
N LEU A 366 0.14 -11.12 11.22
CA LEU A 366 1.29 -10.32 11.64
C LEU A 366 2.63 -10.97 11.21
N ASP A 367 2.78 -12.27 11.38
CA ASP A 367 3.98 -13.02 10.98
C ASP A 367 4.16 -13.03 9.46
N PHE A 368 3.05 -13.17 8.72
CA PHE A 368 3.06 -13.09 7.27
C PHE A 368 3.52 -11.71 6.80
N LEU A 369 2.96 -10.63 7.35
CA LEU A 369 3.36 -9.27 7.04
C LEU A 369 4.83 -8.99 7.40
N SER A 370 5.28 -9.47 8.57
CA SER A 370 6.68 -9.35 8.99
C SER A 370 7.62 -9.99 7.97
N THR A 371 7.30 -11.21 7.52
CA THR A 371 8.05 -11.93 6.47
C THR A 371 8.01 -11.17 5.15
N ALA A 372 6.85 -10.62 4.77
CA ALA A 372 6.65 -9.87 3.54
C ALA A 372 7.49 -8.58 3.48
N ILE A 373 7.77 -7.96 4.63
CA ILE A 373 8.56 -6.72 4.72
C ILE A 373 10.07 -6.99 4.63
N GLU A 374 10.54 -8.21 4.92
CA GLU A 374 11.99 -8.52 4.94
C GLU A 374 12.75 -8.12 3.66
N PRO A 375 12.26 -8.39 2.43
CA PRO A 375 12.97 -7.99 1.22
C PRO A 375 13.10 -6.47 1.07
N VAL A 376 12.14 -5.72 1.62
CA VAL A 376 12.12 -4.25 1.64
C VAL A 376 13.18 -3.72 2.61
N GLN A 377 13.24 -4.28 3.82
CA GLN A 377 14.25 -3.94 4.83
C GLN A 377 15.67 -4.23 4.34
N ARG A 378 15.90 -5.40 3.73
CA ARG A 378 17.21 -5.76 3.14
C ARG A 378 17.62 -4.79 2.03
N SER A 379 16.64 -4.25 1.30
CA SER A 379 16.84 -3.26 0.24
C SER A 379 16.92 -1.81 0.75
N ARG A 380 16.76 -1.58 2.07
CA ARG A 380 16.75 -0.25 2.71
C ARG A 380 15.72 0.71 2.11
N ILE A 381 14.59 0.18 1.68
CA ILE A 381 13.44 0.94 1.17
C ILE A 381 12.47 1.17 2.32
N SER A 382 11.76 2.30 2.31
CA SER A 382 10.71 2.54 3.33
C SER A 382 9.51 1.63 3.10
N SER A 383 8.89 1.14 4.17
CA SER A 383 7.63 0.38 4.10
C SER A 383 6.56 1.04 4.96
N GLY A 384 5.30 0.95 4.54
CA GLY A 384 4.16 1.52 5.25
C GLY A 384 2.92 0.65 5.16
#